data_AF-A0A238BME3-F1
#
_entry.id   AF-A0A238BME3-F1
#
_cell.length_a   1.000
_cell.length_b   1.000
_cell.length_c   1.000
_cell.angle_alpha   90.00
_cell.angle_beta   90.00
_cell.angle_gamma   90.00
#
_symmetry.space_group_name_H-M   'P 1'
#
loop_
_entity.id
_entity.type
_entity.pdbx_description
1 polymer ?
#
loop_
_entity_poly.entity_id
_entity_poly.type
_entity_poly.pdbx_seq_one_letter_code
_entity_poly.pdbx_strand_id
1 'polypeptide(L)'
;MADESSMNVAEDEIICSKLADKEYWIEHYERELRNFEEFGDEGEIWFGRVAENRLVNYVSGSEELSKSSKLIDFGCGNGSLLRTLVCVALSQLQLHLGYVRQKGYSHLYGVDYSEEAISLAKKLAEKECTENSVPRIDFRVILNDYTMDKD
;
A
#
# COMPACT_ATOMS: atom_id res chain seq x y z
N MET A 1 28.61 28.28 45.81
CA MET A 1 28.85 28.47 44.37
C MET A 1 28.30 27.23 43.70
N ALA A 2 27.12 27.38 43.10
CA ALA A 2 26.51 26.34 42.27
C ALA A 2 27.24 26.35 40.93
N ASP A 3 27.64 25.17 40.46
CA ASP A 3 28.04 24.97 39.07
C ASP A 3 26.88 24.19 38.43
N GLU A 4 26.01 24.95 37.77
CA GLU A 4 24.84 24.44 37.07
C GLU A 4 25.26 23.81 35.74
N SER A 5 24.99 22.51 35.62
CA SER A 5 24.34 21.89 34.46
C SER A 5 24.44 22.68 33.13
N SER A 6 25.40 22.33 32.30
CA SER A 6 25.32 22.57 30.86
C SER A 6 24.98 21.26 30.15
N MET A 7 23.74 20.77 30.31
CA MET A 7 23.14 19.86 29.33
C MET A 7 22.87 20.70 28.08
N ASN A 8 23.81 20.72 27.14
CA ASN A 8 23.51 21.17 25.78
C ASN A 8 22.65 20.08 25.13
N VAL A 9 21.34 20.22 25.30
CA VAL A 9 20.33 19.57 24.48
C VAL A 9 20.58 20.08 23.06
N ALA A 10 21.24 19.26 22.24
CA ALA A 10 21.18 19.42 20.81
C ALA A 10 19.71 19.21 20.44
N GLU A 11 18.99 20.32 20.34
CA GLU A 11 17.63 20.40 19.81
C GLU A 11 17.59 19.65 18.49
N ASP A 12 16.87 18.54 18.50
CA ASP A 12 16.25 17.85 17.38
C ASP A 12 16.78 18.28 16.01
N GLU A 13 17.89 17.68 15.60
CA GLU A 13 18.30 17.69 14.20
C GLU A 13 17.22 16.89 13.44
N ILE A 14 16.17 17.60 12.99
CA ILE A 14 15.14 17.07 12.11
C ILE A 14 15.89 16.47 10.93
N ILE A 15 15.96 15.14 10.89
CA ILE A 15 16.55 14.44 9.76
C ILE A 15 15.66 14.79 8.58
N CYS A 16 16.12 15.74 7.77
CA CYS A 16 15.48 16.15 6.53
C CYS A 16 15.70 15.04 5.50
N SER A 17 15.02 13.91 5.72
CA SER A 17 15.07 12.75 4.85
C SER A 17 14.21 13.05 3.63
N LYS A 18 14.75 12.78 2.44
CA LYS A 18 13.96 12.80 1.20
C LYS A 18 12.73 11.89 1.26
N LEU A 19 12.74 10.87 2.13
CA LEU A 19 11.59 9.97 2.31
C LEU A 19 10.47 10.59 3.15
N ALA A 20 10.76 11.67 3.88
CA ALA A 20 9.76 12.46 4.60
C ALA A 20 9.19 13.59 3.73
N ASP A 21 9.70 13.77 2.51
CA ASP A 21 9.27 14.80 1.56
C ASP A 21 8.10 14.28 0.72
N LYS A 22 6.97 15.01 0.73
CA LYS A 22 5.75 14.62 0.02
C LYS A 22 5.94 14.73 -1.49
N GLU A 23 6.57 15.80 -1.95
CA GLU A 23 6.81 16.09 -3.36
C GLU A 23 7.70 15.02 -3.99
N TYR A 24 8.68 14.49 -3.24
CA TYR A 24 9.51 13.37 -3.69
C TYR A 24 8.67 12.15 -4.12
N TRP A 25 7.64 11.79 -3.35
CA TRP A 25 6.81 10.62 -3.63
C TRP A 25 5.83 10.84 -4.78
N ILE A 26 5.32 12.07 -4.94
CA ILE A 26 4.52 12.45 -6.11
C ILE A 26 5.36 12.27 -7.38
N GLU A 27 6.57 12.86 -7.41
CA GLU A 27 7.49 12.73 -8.54
C GLU A 27 7.96 11.28 -8.78
N HIS A 28 8.07 10.48 -7.71
CA HIS A 28 8.36 9.05 -7.80
C HIS A 28 7.22 8.33 -8.52
N TYR A 29 5.98 8.43 -8.04
CA TYR A 29 4.86 7.71 -8.64
C TYR A 29 4.42 8.24 -10.01
N GLU A 30 4.68 9.51 -10.32
CA GLU A 30 4.60 10.01 -11.69
C GLU A 30 5.51 9.23 -12.65
N ARG A 31 6.75 8.93 -12.22
CA ARG A 31 7.71 8.15 -13.02
C ARG A 31 7.27 6.70 -13.12
N GLU A 32 6.87 6.09 -12.02
CA GLU A 32 6.41 4.69 -12.00
C GLU A 32 5.18 4.50 -12.89
N LEU A 33 4.22 5.44 -12.86
CA LEU A 33 3.05 5.40 -13.73
C LEU A 33 3.42 5.50 -15.21
N ARG A 34 4.32 6.43 -15.58
CA ARG A 34 4.84 6.53 -16.95
C ARG A 34 5.57 5.25 -17.38
N ASN A 35 6.41 4.70 -16.51
CA ASN A 35 7.14 3.45 -16.77
C ASN A 35 6.18 2.27 -17.00
N PHE A 36 5.10 2.19 -16.23
CA PHE A 36 4.06 1.19 -16.43
C PHE A 36 3.35 1.36 -17.79
N GLU A 37 2.99 2.59 -18.15
CA GLU A 37 2.29 2.87 -19.41
C GLU A 37 3.16 2.61 -20.65
N GLU A 38 4.44 2.95 -20.59
CA GLU A 38 5.37 2.80 -21.72
C GLU A 38 5.97 1.39 -21.83
N PHE A 39 6.29 0.76 -20.70
CA PHE A 39 7.07 -0.48 -20.67
C PHE A 39 6.38 -1.63 -19.96
N GLY A 40 5.24 -1.40 -19.29
CA GLY A 40 4.55 -2.41 -18.48
C GLY A 40 5.25 -2.72 -17.15
N ASP A 41 6.18 -1.88 -16.72
CA ASP A 41 6.87 -2.01 -15.43
C ASP A 41 5.90 -1.74 -14.27
N GLU A 42 5.79 -2.69 -13.35
CA GLU A 42 4.83 -2.63 -12.22
C GLU A 42 5.31 -1.76 -11.07
N GLY A 43 6.57 -1.32 -11.16
CA GLY A 43 7.20 -0.44 -10.22
C GLY A 43 7.73 -1.10 -8.97
N GLU A 44 8.30 -0.28 -8.09
CA GLU A 44 9.03 -0.74 -6.92
C GLU A 44 8.13 -1.16 -5.76
N ILE A 45 8.50 -2.26 -5.10
CA ILE A 45 7.98 -2.65 -3.77
C ILE A 45 8.97 -2.15 -2.74
N TRP A 46 8.68 -1.00 -2.14
CA TRP A 46 9.62 -0.21 -1.35
C TRP A 46 10.27 -0.93 -0.17
N PHE A 47 9.51 -1.70 0.60
CA PHE A 47 10.06 -2.50 1.71
C PHE A 47 10.56 -3.89 1.26
N GLY A 48 10.55 -4.14 -0.05
CA GLY A 48 10.91 -5.40 -0.67
C GLY A 48 9.87 -6.51 -0.50
N ARG A 49 9.95 -7.52 -1.38
CA ARG A 49 9.04 -8.67 -1.38
C ARG A 49 9.10 -9.50 -0.09
N VAL A 50 10.22 -9.47 0.63
CA VAL A 50 10.35 -10.21 1.90
C VAL A 50 9.43 -9.64 2.97
N ALA A 51 9.36 -8.31 3.09
CA ALA A 51 8.46 -7.66 4.04
C ALA A 51 7.00 -7.87 3.65
N GLU A 52 6.67 -7.69 2.37
CA GLU A 52 5.34 -7.96 1.84
C GLU A 52 4.89 -9.40 2.13
N ASN A 53 5.72 -10.40 1.80
CA ASN A 53 5.40 -11.80 2.02
C ASN A 53 5.18 -12.14 3.50
N ARG A 54 5.90 -11.49 4.42
CA ARG A 54 5.67 -11.67 5.87
C ARG A 54 4.29 -11.17 6.28
N LEU A 55 3.87 -9.99 5.79
CA LEU A 55 2.53 -9.45 6.04
C LEU A 55 1.45 -10.34 5.44
N VAL A 56 1.62 -10.78 4.19
CA VAL A 56 0.68 -11.66 3.50
C VAL A 56 0.51 -12.98 4.27
N ASN A 57 1.61 -13.59 4.71
CA ASN A 57 1.57 -14.83 5.50
C ASN A 57 0.90 -14.62 6.85
N TYR A 58 1.18 -13.51 7.53
CA TYR A 58 0.54 -13.17 8.80
C TYR A 58 -0.98 -12.99 8.64
N VAL A 59 -1.42 -12.21 7.64
CA VAL A 59 -2.83 -11.94 7.39
C VAL A 59 -3.56 -13.20 6.91
N SER A 60 -2.97 -13.96 5.99
CA SER A 60 -3.59 -15.16 5.42
C SER A 60 -3.61 -16.36 6.36
N GLY A 61 -2.65 -16.46 7.28
CA GLY A 61 -2.56 -17.51 8.29
C GLY A 61 -3.23 -17.18 9.62
N SER A 62 -3.74 -15.96 9.81
CA SER A 62 -4.43 -15.57 11.05
C SER A 62 -5.80 -16.25 11.15
N GLU A 63 -6.05 -16.96 12.26
CA GLU A 63 -7.36 -17.53 12.60
C GLU A 63 -8.39 -16.47 13.01
N GLU A 64 -7.93 -15.26 13.36
CA GLU A 64 -8.76 -14.14 13.81
C GLU A 64 -9.32 -13.34 12.62
N LEU A 65 -8.67 -13.43 11.45
CA LEU A 65 -9.03 -12.66 10.26
C LEU A 65 -9.81 -13.51 9.25
N SER A 66 -11.11 -13.25 9.17
CA SER A 66 -11.95 -13.78 8.09
C SER A 66 -11.61 -13.15 6.73
N LYS A 67 -11.97 -13.82 5.62
CA LYS A 67 -11.88 -13.21 4.27
C LYS A 67 -12.82 -12.03 4.07
N SER A 68 -13.79 -11.84 4.96
CA SER A 68 -14.66 -10.65 4.99
C SER A 68 -14.13 -9.51 5.84
N SER A 69 -13.02 -9.69 6.56
CA SER A 69 -12.40 -8.63 7.37
C SER A 69 -12.03 -7.43 6.50
N LYS A 70 -12.23 -6.23 7.04
CA LYS A 70 -11.90 -4.97 6.38
C LYS A 70 -10.41 -4.68 6.61
N LEU A 71 -9.65 -4.60 5.53
CA LEU A 71 -8.21 -4.35 5.57
C LEU A 71 -7.91 -3.05 4.82
N ILE A 72 -7.10 -2.18 5.42
CA ILE A 72 -6.66 -0.92 4.82
C ILE A 72 -5.14 -0.88 4.76
N ASP A 73 -4.61 -0.44 3.63
CA ASP A 73 -3.19 -0.19 3.39
C ASP A 73 -2.96 1.32 3.22
N PHE A 74 -2.15 1.91 4.10
CA PHE A 74 -1.87 3.35 4.14
C PHE A 74 -0.54 3.65 3.47
N GLY A 75 -0.53 4.57 2.51
CA GLY A 75 0.61 4.73 1.62
C GLY A 75 0.75 3.49 0.75
N CYS A 76 -0.36 3.04 0.16
CA CYS A 76 -0.41 1.77 -0.55
C CYS A 76 0.45 1.76 -1.82
N GLY A 77 0.91 2.92 -2.30
CA GLY A 77 1.79 3.02 -3.45
C GLY A 77 1.17 2.37 -4.69
N ASN A 78 1.93 1.49 -5.34
CA ASN A 78 1.44 0.72 -6.48
C ASN A 78 0.38 -0.33 -6.09
N GLY A 79 0.07 -0.55 -4.81
CA GLY A 79 -0.98 -1.46 -4.31
C GLY A 79 -0.57 -2.93 -4.17
N SER A 80 0.73 -3.26 -4.24
CA SER A 80 1.24 -4.64 -4.36
C SER A 80 0.74 -5.57 -3.25
N LEU A 81 0.78 -5.11 -1.98
CA LEU A 81 0.30 -5.90 -0.85
C LEU A 81 -1.16 -6.36 -1.01
N LEU A 82 -2.06 -5.43 -1.36
CA LEU A 82 -3.48 -5.72 -1.51
C LEU A 82 -3.74 -6.67 -2.69
N ARG A 83 -3.05 -6.48 -3.81
CA ARG A 83 -3.13 -7.40 -4.95
C ARG A 83 -2.62 -8.81 -4.59
N THR A 84 -1.50 -8.91 -3.89
CA THR A 84 -0.98 -10.19 -3.40
C THR A 84 -1.94 -10.87 -2.43
N LEU A 85 -2.61 -10.12 -1.54
CA LEU A 85 -3.64 -10.67 -0.63
C LEU A 85 -4.85 -11.24 -1.38
N VAL A 86 -5.27 -10.60 -2.49
CA VAL A 86 -6.28 -11.16 -3.38
C VAL A 86 -5.79 -12.48 -3.98
N CYS A 87 -4.60 -12.48 -4.59
CA CYS A 87 -4.04 -13.64 -5.27
C CYS A 87 -3.82 -14.84 -4.35
N VAL A 88 -3.17 -14.66 -3.20
CA VAL A 88 -2.88 -15.75 -2.25
C VAL A 88 -4.16 -16.35 -1.67
N ALA A 89 -5.16 -15.52 -1.37
CA ALA A 89 -6.45 -16.01 -0.89
C ALA A 89 -7.17 -16.86 -1.95
N LEU A 90 -6.95 -16.62 -3.24
CA LEU A 90 -7.44 -17.48 -4.32
C LEU A 90 -6.63 -18.79 -4.42
N SER A 91 -5.29 -18.72 -4.36
CA SER A 91 -4.42 -19.90 -4.53
C SER A 91 -4.52 -20.93 -3.41
N GLN A 92 -4.65 -20.51 -2.14
CA GLN A 92 -4.76 -21.44 -1.00
C GLN A 92 -6.02 -22.33 -1.07
N LEU A 93 -7.02 -21.95 -1.86
CA LEU A 93 -8.30 -22.66 -1.98
C LEU A 93 -8.39 -23.59 -3.21
N GLN A 94 -7.48 -23.43 -4.19
CA GLN A 94 -7.48 -24.17 -5.46
C GLN A 94 -7.13 -25.67 -5.30
N LEU A 95 -6.50 -26.06 -4.19
CA LEU A 95 -5.99 -27.42 -4.00
C LEU A 95 -7.04 -28.46 -3.59
N HIS A 96 -8.27 -28.08 -3.23
CA HIS A 96 -9.18 -29.04 -2.58
C HIS A 96 -10.32 -29.60 -3.44
N LEU A 97 -10.97 -28.87 -4.35
CA LEU A 97 -12.13 -29.42 -5.09
C LEU A 97 -12.30 -28.75 -6.47
N GLY A 98 -12.44 -29.57 -7.52
CA GLY A 98 -12.52 -29.18 -8.94
C GLY A 98 -13.72 -28.35 -9.40
N TYR A 99 -14.36 -27.60 -8.50
CA TYR A 99 -15.26 -26.52 -8.85
C TYR A 99 -15.47 -25.65 -7.60
N VAL A 100 -14.65 -24.62 -7.41
CA VAL A 100 -14.93 -23.62 -6.37
C VAL A 100 -14.93 -22.24 -7.02
N ARG A 101 -16.14 -21.73 -7.23
CA ARG A 101 -16.35 -20.29 -7.39
C ARG A 101 -16.09 -19.65 -6.02
N GLN A 102 -15.37 -18.53 -5.99
CA GLN A 102 -15.27 -17.50 -4.92
C GLN A 102 -14.12 -17.65 -3.91
N LYS A 103 -13.59 -16.62 -3.25
CA LYS A 103 -13.47 -15.15 -3.41
C LYS A 103 -12.29 -14.82 -2.48
N GLY A 104 -11.27 -14.08 -2.95
CA GLY A 104 -10.20 -13.58 -2.08
C GLY A 104 -10.74 -12.63 -0.98
N TYR A 105 -9.85 -11.96 -0.24
CA TYR A 105 -10.31 -10.93 0.70
C TYR A 105 -11.24 -9.93 0.01
N SER A 106 -12.42 -9.67 0.59
CA SER A 106 -13.50 -8.98 -0.11
C SER A 106 -13.65 -7.49 0.22
N HIS A 107 -12.99 -7.00 1.27
CA HIS A 107 -13.04 -5.62 1.71
C HIS A 107 -11.62 -5.07 1.88
N LEU A 108 -10.96 -4.84 0.74
CA LEU A 108 -9.61 -4.29 0.68
C LEU A 108 -9.66 -2.82 0.25
N TYR A 109 -8.97 -1.98 1.02
CA TYR A 109 -8.91 -0.54 0.80
C TYR A 109 -7.44 -0.11 0.69
N GLY A 110 -7.07 0.53 -0.41
CA GLY A 110 -5.74 1.11 -0.59
C GLY A 110 -5.84 2.61 -0.62
N VAL A 111 -5.07 3.30 0.23
CA VAL A 111 -5.11 4.76 0.29
C VAL A 111 -3.72 5.34 0.18
N ASP A 112 -3.63 6.43 -0.57
CA ASP A 112 -2.41 7.18 -0.79
C ASP A 112 -2.77 8.66 -1.01
N TYR A 113 -1.83 9.58 -0.79
CA TYR A 113 -2.05 10.99 -1.15
C TYR A 113 -1.63 11.29 -2.59
N SER A 114 -0.78 10.46 -3.20
CA SER A 114 -0.39 10.61 -4.61
C SER A 114 -1.50 10.08 -5.51
N GLU A 115 -1.97 10.93 -6.42
CA GLU A 115 -2.96 10.54 -7.42
C GLU A 115 -2.38 9.50 -8.39
N GLU A 116 -1.10 9.65 -8.69
CA GLU A 116 -0.33 8.79 -9.59
C GLU A 116 -0.15 7.39 -9.00
N ALA A 117 0.14 7.30 -7.69
CA ALA A 117 0.20 6.02 -6.97
C ALA A 117 -1.14 5.28 -7.08
N ILE A 118 -2.25 5.97 -6.80
CA ILE A 118 -3.60 5.39 -6.89
C ILE A 118 -3.97 5.02 -8.34
N SER A 119 -3.57 5.83 -9.32
CA SER A 119 -3.77 5.53 -10.75
C SER A 119 -3.01 4.27 -11.16
N LEU A 120 -1.73 4.17 -10.79
CA LEU A 120 -0.90 3.00 -11.04
C LEU A 120 -1.50 1.74 -10.38
N ALA A 121 -1.89 1.83 -9.11
CA ALA A 121 -2.48 0.71 -8.38
C ALA A 121 -3.77 0.19 -9.01
N LYS A 122 -4.64 1.09 -9.48
CA LYS A 122 -5.86 0.72 -10.21
C LYS A 122 -5.54 0.00 -11.51
N LYS A 123 -4.63 0.55 -12.32
CA LYS A 123 -4.24 -0.06 -13.60
C LYS A 123 -3.61 -1.44 -13.43
N LEU A 124 -2.75 -1.61 -12.42
CA LEU A 124 -2.16 -2.91 -12.10
C LEU A 124 -3.21 -3.92 -11.64
N ALA A 125 -4.13 -3.51 -10.78
CA ALA A 125 -5.22 -4.38 -10.34
C ALA A 125 -6.14 -4.78 -11.52
N GLU A 126 -6.45 -3.86 -12.43
CA GLU A 126 -7.24 -4.14 -13.64
C GLU A 126 -6.50 -5.09 -14.60
N LYS A 127 -5.19 -4.92 -14.79
CA LYS A 127 -4.34 -5.83 -15.60
C LYS A 127 -4.34 -7.25 -15.05
N GLU A 128 -4.30 -7.42 -13.73
CA GLU A 128 -4.28 -8.72 -13.05
C GLU A 128 -5.68 -9.37 -12.96
N CYS A 129 -6.75 -8.58 -12.95
CA CYS A 129 -8.14 -9.04 -12.86
C CYS A 129 -8.76 -9.24 -14.25
N THR A 130 -8.46 -10.36 -14.90
CA THR A 130 -9.03 -10.69 -16.23
C THR A 130 -10.45 -11.27 -16.19
N GLU A 131 -11.05 -11.49 -15.00
CA GLU A 131 -12.39 -12.07 -14.86
C GLU A 131 -13.27 -11.35 -13.82
N ASN A 132 -14.57 -11.25 -14.11
CA ASN A 132 -15.64 -10.65 -13.28
C ASN A 132 -15.84 -11.28 -11.88
N SER A 133 -14.93 -12.13 -11.42
CA SER A 133 -15.03 -12.91 -10.18
C SER A 133 -14.08 -12.43 -9.07
N VAL A 134 -13.14 -11.54 -9.38
CA VAL A 134 -12.08 -11.13 -8.45
C VAL A 134 -12.60 -10.04 -7.51
N PRO A 135 -12.33 -10.11 -6.19
CA PRO A 135 -12.66 -9.04 -5.26
C PRO A 135 -12.07 -7.70 -5.70
N ARG A 136 -12.93 -6.68 -5.78
CA ARG A 136 -12.52 -5.31 -6.14
C ARG A 136 -11.79 -4.68 -4.95
N ILE A 137 -10.57 -4.21 -5.17
CA ILE A 137 -9.85 -3.34 -4.23
C ILE A 137 -10.37 -1.91 -4.42
N ASP A 138 -10.68 -1.22 -3.32
CA ASP A 138 -11.12 0.18 -3.32
C ASP A 138 -9.91 1.10 -3.09
N PHE A 139 -9.34 1.61 -4.18
CA PHE A 139 -8.21 2.55 -4.16
C PHE A 139 -8.69 4.01 -4.16
N ARG A 140 -8.25 4.80 -3.17
CA ARG A 140 -8.66 6.19 -2.99
C ARG A 140 -7.49 7.12 -2.70
N VAL A 141 -7.55 8.30 -3.32
CA VAL A 141 -6.70 9.42 -2.94
C VAL A 141 -7.24 10.01 -1.64
N ILE A 142 -6.37 10.24 -0.65
CA ILE A 142 -6.70 11.01 0.54
C ILE A 142 -5.95 12.34 0.47
N LEU A 143 -6.69 13.41 0.21
CA LEU A 143 -6.18 14.77 0.31
C LEU A 143 -6.46 15.30 1.71
N ASN A 144 -5.48 16.00 2.30
CA ASN A 144 -5.72 16.79 3.50
C ASN A 144 -6.47 18.05 3.07
N ASP A 145 -7.79 18.08 3.26
CA ASP A 145 -8.59 19.31 3.18
C ASP A 145 -8.45 20.19 4.44
N TYR A 146 -7.47 19.92 5.30
CA TYR A 146 -7.16 20.80 6.43
C TYR A 146 -6.46 22.06 5.91
N THR A 147 -7.24 23.02 5.42
CA THR A 147 -6.89 24.42 5.60
C THR A 147 -6.86 24.65 7.10
N MET A 148 -5.65 24.74 7.67
CA MET A 148 -5.48 25.43 8.94
C MET A 148 -5.94 26.87 8.68
N ASP A 149 -7.19 27.16 9.01
CA ASP A 149 -7.62 28.54 9.18
C ASP A 149 -6.66 29.13 10.21
N LYS A 150 -5.80 30.04 9.75
CA LYS A 150 -4.95 30.82 10.62
C LYS A 150 -5.86 31.80 11.36
N ASP A 151 -6.39 31.35 12.49
CA ASP A 151 -6.91 32.25 13.54
C ASP A 151 -5.76 33.06 14.15
#